data_AF-A0A0F6W1M3-F1
#
_entry.id   AF-A0A0F6W1M3-F1
#
_cell.length_a   1.000
_cell.length_b   1.000
_cell.length_c   1.000
_cell.angle_alpha   90.00
_cell.angle_beta   90.00
_cell.angle_gamma   90.00
#
_symmetry.space_group_name_H-M   'P 1'
#
loop_
_entity.id
_entity.type
_entity.pdbx_description
1 polymer ?
#
loop_
_entity_poly.entity_id
_entity_poly.type
_entity_poly.pdbx_seq_one_letter_code
_entity_poly.pdbx_strand_id
1 'polypeptide(L)'
;MSSAAIHRAHTEQKLSILAECGPSDALAVLDVEPESPDGASSSARRIFASFGAGSFRGGATSFFVLRTPRGSLHFYAQPYDGRVPLPGEHHVVVPVATPAPAVFSEGFLGGDWSSPDASFHKWLRDHPITRVLRKASFEWKLGAGTVNREWLAQLRPLGDGTTQLVMAGTGERSVALHTRPVGFATLTNAVIALVQKGAHGAAAARTELLARSVHEAVFDTLCRSGAALPVLPRADVTGRDLGTAIHAFLAPRAGGKLHVHPVPAKKEANARTNVVAREAQHLPIVALVDLTMLGSASDALVLTPSHAFYRNGDARIWFAWSEVRGVDARGGDADTVRVLLAERGWVALDCGGHAAAIGALLHELAQIPPARG
;
A
#
# COMPACT_ATOMS: atom_id res chain seq x y z
N MET A 1 20.67 3.33 17.19
CA MET A 1 20.50 2.66 15.89
C MET A 1 21.09 3.56 14.81
N SER A 2 21.76 3.00 13.80
CA SER A 2 22.21 3.79 12.66
C SER A 2 21.00 4.24 11.82
N SER A 3 21.14 5.36 11.10
CA SER A 3 20.11 5.85 10.16
C SER A 3 19.67 4.76 9.16
N ALA A 4 20.62 3.93 8.69
CA ALA A 4 20.35 2.79 7.83
C ALA A 4 19.44 1.72 8.47
N ALA A 5 19.58 1.47 9.79
CA ALA A 5 18.74 0.50 10.50
C ALA A 5 17.29 1.02 10.67
N ILE A 6 17.12 2.32 10.91
CA ILE A 6 15.80 2.97 10.98
C ILE A 6 15.10 2.88 9.62
N HIS A 7 15.82 3.24 8.55
CA HIS A 7 15.30 3.21 7.18
C HIS A 7 14.89 1.81 6.73
N ARG A 8 15.71 0.81 7.07
CA ARG A 8 15.39 -0.60 6.81
C ARG A 8 14.11 -1.04 7.54
N ALA A 9 13.99 -0.73 8.83
CA ALA A 9 12.81 -1.04 9.62
C ALA A 9 11.54 -0.38 9.05
N HIS A 10 11.62 0.87 8.59
CA HIS A 10 10.52 1.57 7.91
C HIS A 10 10.13 0.88 6.60
N THR A 11 11.12 0.53 5.78
CA THR A 11 10.90 -0.14 4.50
C THR A 11 10.25 -1.50 4.70
N GLU A 12 10.76 -2.31 5.63
CA GLU A 12 10.20 -3.63 5.98
C GLU A 12 8.75 -3.52 6.48
N GLN A 13 8.45 -2.51 7.31
CA GLN A 13 7.11 -2.28 7.81
C GLN A 13 6.13 -1.86 6.70
N LYS A 14 6.56 -0.96 5.82
CA LYS A 14 5.79 -0.55 4.64
C LYS A 14 5.50 -1.74 3.74
N LEU A 15 6.47 -2.60 3.50
CA LEU A 15 6.29 -3.83 2.71
C LEU A 15 5.34 -4.81 3.40
N SER A 16 5.40 -4.95 4.73
CA SER A 16 4.46 -5.76 5.51
C SER A 16 3.02 -5.27 5.36
N ILE A 17 2.81 -3.95 5.48
CA ILE A 17 1.50 -3.30 5.28
C ILE A 17 0.98 -3.53 3.86
N LEU A 18 1.83 -3.30 2.84
CA LEU A 18 1.45 -3.53 1.44
C LEU A 18 1.13 -5.00 1.17
N ALA A 19 1.85 -5.93 1.78
CA ALA A 19 1.58 -7.36 1.66
C ALA A 19 0.24 -7.74 2.31
N GLU A 20 -0.08 -7.19 3.48
CA GLU A 20 -1.38 -7.39 4.13
C GLU A 20 -2.54 -6.77 3.32
N CYS A 21 -2.27 -5.68 2.61
CA CYS A 21 -3.21 -5.02 1.70
C CYS A 21 -3.33 -5.70 0.33
N GLY A 22 -2.48 -6.68 -0.01
CA GLY A 22 -2.46 -7.35 -1.31
C GLY A 22 -3.82 -7.85 -1.86
N PRO A 23 -4.84 -8.19 -1.05
CA PRO A 23 -6.19 -8.51 -1.51
C PRO A 23 -7.08 -7.29 -1.87
N SER A 24 -6.57 -6.06 -1.77
CA SER A 24 -7.33 -4.82 -1.97
C SER A 24 -6.72 -3.94 -3.07
N ASP A 25 -7.54 -3.17 -3.80
CA ASP A 25 -7.13 -2.14 -4.78
C ASP A 25 -6.43 -0.92 -4.13
N ALA A 26 -5.55 -1.22 -3.19
CA ALA A 26 -4.86 -0.32 -2.31
C ALA A 26 -3.87 0.58 -3.08
N LEU A 27 -4.28 1.81 -3.35
CA LEU A 27 -3.36 2.91 -3.66
C LEU A 27 -2.73 3.41 -2.36
N ALA A 28 -1.54 2.92 -2.01
CA ALA A 28 -0.79 3.44 -0.87
C ALA A 28 -0.25 4.84 -1.19
N VAL A 29 -0.74 5.85 -0.48
CA VAL A 29 -0.27 7.24 -0.64
C VAL A 29 0.08 7.84 0.72
N LEU A 30 1.21 8.55 0.74
CA LEU A 30 1.72 9.48 1.75
C LEU A 30 2.58 8.93 2.90
N ASP A 31 3.82 8.54 2.60
CA ASP A 31 4.85 8.45 3.63
C ASP A 31 5.24 9.87 4.06
N VAL A 32 4.84 10.29 5.26
CA VAL A 32 5.28 11.57 5.83
C VAL A 32 6.26 11.26 6.94
N GLU A 33 7.54 11.28 6.62
CA GLU A 33 8.58 11.39 7.65
C GLU A 33 8.59 12.86 8.12
N PRO A 34 8.64 13.15 9.43
CA PRO A 34 9.13 14.44 9.87
C PRO A 34 10.61 14.50 9.49
N GLU A 35 10.90 15.33 8.51
CA GLU A 35 12.26 15.66 8.12
C GLU A 35 13.04 16.21 9.32
N SER A 36 14.34 15.92 9.33
CA SER A 36 15.33 16.70 10.08
C SER A 36 15.04 18.20 9.92
N PRO A 37 15.22 19.05 10.95
CA PRO A 37 14.84 20.46 10.95
C PRO A 37 15.32 21.32 9.75
N ASP A 38 16.26 20.83 8.93
CA ASP A 38 17.02 21.61 7.95
C ASP A 38 16.70 21.35 6.46
N GLY A 39 15.72 20.52 6.10
CA GLY A 39 15.33 20.32 4.69
C GLY A 39 13.82 20.18 4.56
N ALA A 40 13.17 20.95 3.68
CA ALA A 40 11.72 20.95 3.56
C ALA A 40 11.23 20.87 2.11
N SER A 41 10.25 19.98 1.87
CA SER A 41 9.17 20.20 0.90
C SER A 41 7.92 20.78 1.61
N SER A 42 7.25 21.76 1.00
CA SER A 42 6.45 22.78 1.71
C SER A 42 4.98 22.44 2.02
N SER A 43 4.45 21.30 1.55
CA SER A 43 3.01 20.99 1.65
C SER A 43 2.64 20.24 2.94
N ALA A 44 3.46 19.28 3.37
CA ALA A 44 3.24 18.53 4.61
C ALA A 44 3.39 19.45 5.84
N ARG A 45 4.41 20.34 5.83
CA ARG A 45 4.66 21.31 6.90
C ARG A 45 3.45 22.23 7.18
N ARG A 46 2.66 22.58 6.16
CA ARG A 46 1.43 23.39 6.32
C ARG A 46 0.27 22.62 6.95
N ILE A 47 0.17 21.32 6.65
CA ILE A 47 -0.82 20.44 7.27
C ILE A 47 -0.45 20.23 8.74
N PHE A 48 0.82 19.99 9.08
CA PHE A 48 1.23 19.80 10.48
C PHE A 48 1.24 21.09 11.32
N ALA A 49 1.60 22.24 10.74
CA ALA A 49 1.63 23.52 11.46
C ALA A 49 0.24 24.03 11.87
N SER A 50 -0.85 23.52 11.29
CA SER A 50 -2.22 23.91 11.66
C SER A 50 -2.78 23.14 12.88
N PHE A 51 -2.09 22.10 13.35
CA PHE A 51 -2.56 21.22 14.45
C PHE A 51 -2.00 21.57 15.83
N GLY A 52 -1.70 22.84 16.10
CA GLY A 52 -1.14 23.28 17.39
C GLY A 52 -1.98 22.87 18.61
N ALA A 53 -1.25 22.49 19.68
CA ALA A 53 -1.67 22.21 21.07
C ALA A 53 -2.09 20.76 21.44
N GLY A 54 -1.10 19.92 21.68
CA GLY A 54 -1.23 18.67 22.44
C GLY A 54 0.10 17.91 22.45
N SER A 55 0.70 17.70 23.61
CA SER A 55 2.08 17.20 23.76
C SER A 55 2.23 15.71 23.41
N PHE A 56 2.26 15.37 22.12
CA PHE A 56 2.74 14.08 21.64
C PHE A 56 4.25 14.19 21.37
N ARG A 57 5.08 13.56 22.21
CA ARG A 57 6.54 13.43 21.98
C ARG A 57 6.85 12.18 21.15
N GLY A 58 6.16 12.00 20.02
CA GLY A 58 6.54 11.03 19.00
C GLY A 58 7.62 11.64 18.12
N GLY A 59 8.70 10.90 17.87
CA GLY A 59 9.80 11.37 17.01
C GLY A 59 9.38 11.46 15.54
N ALA A 60 8.48 10.57 15.10
CA ALA A 60 7.89 10.57 13.75
C ALA A 60 6.53 9.84 13.71
N THR A 61 5.71 10.10 12.68
CA THR A 61 4.48 9.32 12.41
C THR A 61 4.37 9.05 10.91
N SER A 62 4.39 7.78 10.51
CA SER A 62 4.12 7.37 9.13
C SER A 62 2.63 7.25 8.89
N PHE A 63 2.16 7.69 7.73
CA PHE A 63 0.77 7.57 7.32
C PHE A 63 0.65 6.66 6.11
N PHE A 64 -0.44 5.92 6.03
CA PHE A 64 -0.78 5.09 4.89
C PHE A 64 -2.23 5.34 4.58
N VAL A 65 -2.50 5.92 3.41
CA VAL A 65 -3.87 6.05 2.91
C VAL A 65 -4.07 5.02 1.82
N LEU A 66 -5.14 4.25 1.92
CA LEU A 66 -5.51 3.16 1.03
C LEU A 66 -6.95 3.36 0.62
N ARG A 67 -7.28 2.91 -0.59
CA ARG A 67 -8.65 2.84 -1.07
C ARG A 67 -9.08 1.39 -1.08
N THR A 68 -10.19 1.08 -0.42
CA THR A 68 -10.76 -0.26 -0.47
C THR A 68 -11.40 -0.50 -1.86
N PRO A 69 -11.61 -1.75 -2.30
CA PRO A 69 -12.26 -2.04 -3.58
C PRO A 69 -13.66 -1.40 -3.74
N ARG A 70 -14.31 -1.03 -2.63
CA ARG A 70 -15.61 -0.35 -2.61
C ARG A 70 -15.50 1.18 -2.55
N GLY A 71 -14.31 1.74 -2.70
CA GLY A 71 -14.05 3.17 -2.75
C GLY A 71 -13.89 3.86 -1.39
N SER A 72 -14.00 3.15 -0.27
CA SER A 72 -13.78 3.74 1.06
C SER A 72 -12.31 4.09 1.27
N LEU A 73 -12.04 5.22 1.92
CA LEU A 73 -10.68 5.60 2.30
C LEU A 73 -10.36 4.99 3.66
N HIS A 74 -9.32 4.15 3.68
CA HIS A 74 -8.71 3.60 4.87
C HIS A 74 -7.40 4.32 5.12
N PHE A 75 -7.31 4.99 6.26
CA PHE A 75 -6.12 5.66 6.75
C PHE A 75 -5.51 4.85 7.90
N TYR A 76 -4.19 4.73 7.91
CA TYR A 76 -3.43 4.12 9.00
C TYR A 76 -2.31 5.07 9.42
N ALA A 77 -2.24 5.38 10.71
CA ALA A 77 -1.18 6.15 11.30
C ALA A 77 -0.32 5.24 12.18
N GLN A 78 0.98 5.23 11.95
CA GLN A 78 1.96 4.49 12.73
C GLN A 78 2.94 5.47 13.38
N PRO A 79 2.81 5.73 14.68
CA PRO A 79 3.78 6.56 15.40
C PRO A 79 5.11 5.84 15.57
N TYR A 80 6.18 6.61 15.79
CA TYR A 80 7.55 6.15 15.93
C TYR A 80 8.25 6.95 17.04
N ASP A 81 9.00 6.27 17.90
CA ASP A 81 9.72 6.91 19.02
C ASP A 81 11.20 7.23 18.71
N GLY A 82 11.63 7.03 17.46
CA GLY A 82 13.02 7.18 17.02
C GLY A 82 13.81 5.87 17.02
N ARG A 83 13.27 4.80 17.60
CA ARG A 83 13.89 3.46 17.62
C ARG A 83 12.95 2.40 17.06
N VAL A 84 11.67 2.48 17.40
CA VAL A 84 10.71 1.41 17.13
C VAL A 84 9.35 2.00 16.77
N PRO A 85 8.60 1.35 15.88
CA PRO A 85 7.21 1.74 15.67
C PRO A 85 6.44 1.54 16.98
N LEU A 86 5.49 2.44 17.24
CA LEU A 86 4.54 2.41 18.36
C LEU A 86 3.17 1.95 17.86
N PRO A 87 2.26 1.45 18.71
CA PRO A 87 0.93 1.02 18.27
C PRO A 87 0.25 2.01 17.33
N GLY A 88 -0.22 1.50 16.19
CA GLY A 88 -0.84 2.32 15.15
C GLY A 88 -2.35 2.44 15.29
N GLU A 89 -2.94 3.37 14.55
CA GLU A 89 -4.36 3.67 14.52
C GLU A 89 -4.88 3.54 13.09
N HIS A 90 -5.91 2.73 12.88
CA HIS A 90 -6.65 2.67 11.64
C HIS A 90 -7.90 3.53 11.73
N HIS A 91 -8.23 4.22 10.65
CA HIS A 91 -9.42 5.04 10.49
C HIS A 91 -10.06 4.76 9.13
N VAL A 92 -11.37 4.60 9.10
CA VAL A 92 -12.14 4.44 7.86
C VAL A 92 -13.52 5.05 8.03
N VAL A 93 -13.98 5.83 7.04
CA VAL A 93 -15.38 6.28 6.97
C VAL A 93 -16.17 5.25 6.17
N VAL A 94 -17.25 4.76 6.76
CA VAL A 94 -18.18 3.81 6.13
C VAL A 94 -19.54 4.47 5.88
N PRO A 95 -20.21 4.15 4.76
CA PRO A 95 -21.52 4.68 4.41
C PRO A 95 -22.63 3.94 5.19
N VAL A 96 -22.50 3.91 6.52
CA VAL A 96 -23.41 3.24 7.42
C VAL A 96 -23.79 4.25 8.49
N ALA A 97 -25.09 4.52 8.65
CA ALA A 97 -25.59 5.33 9.75
C ALA A 97 -25.65 4.48 11.02
N THR A 98 -25.11 5.01 12.11
CA THR A 98 -25.23 4.44 13.45
C THR A 98 -25.99 5.42 14.36
N PRO A 99 -26.83 4.92 15.28
CA PRO A 99 -27.72 5.75 16.10
C PRO A 99 -27.05 6.22 17.40
N ALA A 100 -25.86 5.70 17.69
CA ALA A 100 -25.03 6.07 18.83
C ALA A 100 -23.59 5.64 18.57
N PRO A 101 -22.61 6.23 19.26
CA PRO A 101 -21.25 5.76 19.19
C PRO A 101 -21.08 4.48 20.02
N ALA A 102 -20.11 3.62 19.66
CA ALA A 102 -19.85 2.37 20.36
C ALA A 102 -18.36 2.04 20.43
N VAL A 103 -17.93 1.35 21.48
CA VAL A 103 -16.55 0.88 21.67
C VAL A 103 -16.55 -0.63 21.86
N PHE A 104 -15.81 -1.34 21.03
CA PHE A 104 -15.43 -2.73 21.25
C PHE A 104 -14.11 -2.73 22.02
N SER A 105 -14.07 -3.38 23.18
CA SER A 105 -12.83 -3.58 23.92
C SER A 105 -12.50 -5.06 23.95
N GLU A 106 -11.25 -5.41 23.65
CA GLU A 106 -10.75 -6.75 23.91
C GLU A 106 -10.74 -6.98 25.42
N GLY A 107 -11.43 -8.04 25.86
CA GLY A 107 -11.57 -8.38 27.27
C GLY A 107 -11.14 -9.82 27.55
N PHE A 108 -10.76 -10.10 28.81
CA PHE A 108 -10.27 -11.43 29.25
C PHE A 108 -11.26 -12.58 28.96
N LEU A 109 -12.57 -12.32 28.99
CA LEU A 109 -13.63 -13.29 28.72
C LEU A 109 -14.14 -13.26 27.26
N GLY A 110 -13.40 -12.60 26.38
CA GLY A 110 -13.81 -12.28 25.01
C GLY A 110 -14.30 -10.84 24.90
N GLY A 111 -13.99 -10.20 23.77
CA GLY A 111 -14.35 -8.80 23.55
C GLY A 111 -15.86 -8.57 23.39
N ASP A 112 -16.31 -7.40 23.86
CA ASP A 112 -17.71 -6.96 23.81
C ASP A 112 -17.82 -5.48 23.48
N TRP A 113 -19.02 -5.07 23.05
CA TRP A 113 -19.35 -3.68 22.75
C TRP A 113 -19.91 -2.94 23.96
N SER A 114 -19.59 -1.66 24.05
CA SER A 114 -20.24 -0.68 24.93
C SER A 114 -20.83 0.43 24.07
N SER A 115 -22.10 0.78 24.33
CA SER A 115 -22.81 1.87 23.65
C SER A 115 -23.83 2.48 24.63
N PRO A 116 -24.04 3.81 24.61
CA PRO A 116 -25.08 4.45 25.42
C PRO A 116 -26.49 4.09 24.95
N ASP A 117 -26.65 3.66 23.69
CA ASP A 117 -27.90 3.10 23.17
C ASP A 117 -27.90 1.57 23.35
N ALA A 118 -28.83 1.08 24.17
CA ALA A 118 -28.99 -0.34 24.49
C ALA A 118 -29.49 -1.17 23.29
N SER A 119 -30.32 -0.59 22.43
CA SER A 119 -30.81 -1.26 21.21
C SER A 119 -29.67 -1.46 20.21
N PHE A 120 -28.83 -0.44 20.04
CA PHE A 120 -27.65 -0.49 19.19
C PHE A 120 -26.57 -1.43 19.75
N HIS A 121 -26.34 -1.42 21.06
CA HIS A 121 -25.47 -2.39 21.72
C HIS A 121 -25.93 -3.83 21.41
N LYS A 122 -27.22 -4.13 21.63
CA LYS A 122 -27.77 -5.46 21.33
C LYS A 122 -27.58 -5.83 19.85
N TRP A 123 -27.87 -4.90 18.95
CA TRP A 123 -27.66 -5.12 17.51
C TRP A 123 -26.20 -5.43 17.20
N LEU A 124 -25.25 -4.65 17.73
CA LEU A 124 -23.81 -4.87 17.53
C LEU A 124 -23.38 -6.26 18.01
N ARG A 125 -23.85 -6.70 19.18
CA ARG A 125 -23.53 -8.04 19.69
C ARG A 125 -23.92 -9.18 18.75
N ASP A 126 -25.07 -9.04 18.09
CA ASP A 126 -25.57 -10.02 17.12
C ASP A 126 -25.01 -9.78 15.70
N HIS A 127 -24.37 -8.63 15.47
CA HIS A 127 -23.86 -8.21 14.18
C HIS A 127 -22.59 -8.99 13.76
N PRO A 128 -22.41 -9.34 12.47
CA PRO A 128 -21.23 -10.05 11.98
C PRO A 128 -19.88 -9.37 12.31
N ILE A 129 -19.86 -8.04 12.46
CA ILE A 129 -18.64 -7.32 12.87
C ILE A 129 -18.07 -7.85 14.19
N THR A 130 -18.91 -8.21 15.15
CA THR A 130 -18.47 -8.73 16.45
C THR A 130 -17.72 -10.04 16.30
N ARG A 131 -18.14 -10.91 15.36
CA ARG A 131 -17.42 -12.15 15.06
C ARG A 131 -16.07 -11.87 14.40
N VAL A 132 -16.00 -10.86 13.53
CA VAL A 132 -14.72 -10.45 12.92
C VAL A 132 -13.77 -9.92 13.98
N LEU A 133 -14.25 -9.00 14.83
CA LEU A 133 -13.45 -8.38 15.88
C LEU A 133 -13.03 -9.36 16.97
N ARG A 134 -13.86 -10.35 17.35
CA ARG A 134 -13.46 -11.40 18.30
C ARG A 134 -12.39 -12.36 17.76
N LYS A 135 -12.27 -12.48 16.44
CA LYS A 135 -11.20 -13.25 15.78
C LYS A 135 -9.98 -12.41 15.49
N ALA A 136 -10.08 -11.09 15.61
CA ALA A 136 -8.95 -10.22 15.52
C ALA A 136 -8.02 -10.53 16.68
N SER A 137 -6.74 -10.61 16.37
CA SER A 137 -5.68 -10.78 17.34
C SER A 137 -4.61 -9.77 16.99
N PHE A 138 -4.24 -8.95 17.97
CA PHE A 138 -3.05 -8.09 17.92
C PHE A 138 -1.90 -8.83 18.60
N GLU A 139 -1.71 -10.10 18.20
CA GLU A 139 -0.60 -10.94 18.62
C GLU A 139 0.47 -10.99 17.54
N TRP A 140 1.72 -10.90 17.97
CA TRP A 140 2.86 -10.99 17.07
C TRP A 140 3.99 -11.80 17.67
N LYS A 141 4.66 -12.57 16.81
CA LYS A 141 5.85 -13.32 17.21
C LYS A 141 7.09 -12.40 17.26
N LEU A 142 7.89 -12.54 18.31
CA LEU A 142 9.18 -11.87 18.53
C LEU A 142 10.23 -12.92 18.88
N GLY A 143 11.01 -13.36 17.89
CA GLY A 143 11.91 -14.50 18.07
C GLY A 143 11.12 -15.73 18.51
N ALA A 144 11.41 -16.27 19.70
CA ALA A 144 10.67 -17.38 20.29
C ALA A 144 9.42 -16.97 21.11
N GLY A 145 9.20 -15.67 21.34
CA GLY A 145 8.08 -15.16 22.15
C GLY A 145 6.89 -14.67 21.32
N THR A 146 5.76 -14.44 21.99
CA THR A 146 4.59 -13.73 21.42
C THR A 146 4.33 -12.48 22.27
N VAL A 147 4.18 -11.34 21.60
CA VAL A 147 3.69 -10.10 22.22
C VAL A 147 2.22 -9.98 21.88
N ASN A 148 1.37 -9.95 22.88
CA ASN A 148 -0.04 -9.62 22.74
C ASN A 148 -0.23 -8.15 23.19
N ARG A 149 -0.99 -7.36 22.44
CA ARG A 149 -1.41 -6.01 22.85
C ARG A 149 -2.91 -5.97 22.91
N GLU A 150 -3.40 -5.36 23.99
CA GLU A 150 -4.78 -4.90 24.05
C GLU A 150 -5.04 -3.95 22.87
N TRP A 151 -6.27 -3.98 22.39
CA TRP A 151 -6.71 -3.08 21.35
C TRP A 151 -8.21 -2.82 21.50
N LEU A 152 -8.67 -1.79 20.82
CA LEU A 152 -10.08 -1.43 20.78
C LEU A 152 -10.52 -1.07 19.36
N ALA A 153 -11.82 -1.18 19.11
CA ALA A 153 -12.46 -0.60 17.95
C ALA A 153 -13.56 0.38 18.36
N GLN A 154 -13.80 1.41 17.56
CA GLN A 154 -14.82 2.42 17.85
C GLN A 154 -15.64 2.73 16.63
N LEU A 155 -16.95 2.82 16.81
CA LEU A 155 -17.90 3.36 15.85
C LEU A 155 -18.30 4.76 16.31
N ARG A 156 -18.14 5.75 15.43
CA ARG A 156 -18.42 7.15 15.72
C ARG A 156 -19.34 7.72 14.63
N PRO A 157 -20.64 7.96 14.92
CA PRO A 157 -21.54 8.60 13.98
C PRO A 157 -21.00 9.97 13.59
N LEU A 158 -21.04 10.30 12.30
CA LEU A 158 -20.58 11.60 11.79
C LEU A 158 -21.72 12.60 11.56
N GLY A 159 -22.98 12.18 11.66
CA GLY A 159 -24.17 13.02 11.53
C GLY A 159 -24.69 13.21 10.10
N ASP A 160 -23.97 12.71 9.10
CA ASP A 160 -24.29 12.82 7.67
C ASP A 160 -24.74 11.48 7.06
N GLY A 161 -25.18 10.54 7.91
CA GLY A 161 -25.50 9.17 7.50
C GLY A 161 -24.28 8.27 7.37
N THR A 162 -23.08 8.75 7.70
CA THR A 162 -21.85 7.94 7.76
C THR A 162 -21.37 7.71 9.18
N THR A 163 -20.48 6.72 9.33
CA THR A 163 -19.84 6.37 10.61
C THR A 163 -18.35 6.21 10.37
N GLN A 164 -17.53 6.75 11.27
CA GLN A 164 -16.11 6.45 11.32
C GLN A 164 -15.88 5.18 12.16
N LEU A 165 -15.20 4.19 11.59
CA LEU A 165 -14.62 3.07 12.31
C LEU A 165 -13.15 3.37 12.60
N VAL A 166 -12.78 3.31 13.88
CA VAL A 166 -11.40 3.46 14.35
C VAL A 166 -10.96 2.15 15.00
N MET A 167 -9.77 1.65 14.69
CA MET A 167 -9.14 0.55 15.43
C MET A 167 -7.77 1.00 15.92
N ALA A 168 -7.49 0.83 17.21
CA ALA A 168 -6.26 1.30 17.82
C ALA A 168 -5.71 0.27 18.80
N GLY A 169 -4.40 0.03 18.75
CA GLY A 169 -3.71 -0.71 19.81
C GLY A 169 -3.62 0.12 21.08
N THR A 170 -3.94 -0.46 22.23
CA THR A 170 -3.84 0.16 23.55
C THR A 170 -2.64 -0.41 24.32
N GLY A 171 -2.02 0.41 25.18
CA GLY A 171 -0.92 -0.02 26.06
C GLY A 171 0.50 0.43 25.67
N GLU A 172 1.49 -0.04 26.43
CA GLU A 172 2.87 0.50 26.45
C GLU A 172 3.73 0.23 25.20
N ARG A 173 4.90 0.86 25.15
CA ARG A 173 5.86 0.85 24.03
C ARG A 173 6.36 -0.57 23.73
N SER A 174 6.54 -0.91 22.45
CA SER A 174 7.05 -2.22 22.01
C SER A 174 8.29 -2.07 21.15
N VAL A 175 9.35 -2.83 21.46
CA VAL A 175 10.67 -2.61 20.87
C VAL A 175 10.87 -3.21 19.47
N ALA A 176 9.83 -3.79 18.85
CA ALA A 176 10.03 -4.68 17.70
C ALA A 176 8.88 -4.72 16.67
N LEU A 177 8.35 -3.57 16.24
CA LEU A 177 7.19 -3.52 15.33
C LEU A 177 7.52 -3.58 13.81
N HIS A 178 8.75 -3.88 13.38
CA HIS A 178 9.23 -3.61 12.00
C HIS A 178 8.72 -4.54 10.88
N THR A 179 8.03 -5.65 11.19
CA THR A 179 7.69 -6.70 10.20
C THR A 179 6.31 -7.33 10.44
N ARG A 180 5.38 -6.60 11.05
CA ARG A 180 4.20 -7.21 11.67
C ARG A 180 2.91 -6.92 10.88
N PRO A 181 1.96 -7.88 10.81
CA PRO A 181 0.60 -7.59 10.36
C PRO A 181 -0.02 -6.59 11.34
N VAL A 182 -0.49 -5.46 10.84
CA VAL A 182 -1.02 -4.38 11.69
C VAL A 182 -2.54 -4.44 11.81
N GLY A 183 -3.20 -5.37 11.10
CA GLY A 183 -4.63 -5.60 11.19
C GLY A 183 -5.44 -4.98 10.05
N PHE A 184 -4.80 -4.69 8.90
CA PHE A 184 -5.48 -4.27 7.67
C PHE A 184 -6.53 -5.27 7.20
N ALA A 185 -6.20 -6.56 7.18
CA ALA A 185 -7.14 -7.60 6.75
C ALA A 185 -8.35 -7.65 7.69
N THR A 186 -8.09 -7.55 8.99
CA THR A 186 -9.12 -7.50 10.03
C THR A 186 -10.04 -6.27 9.86
N LEU A 187 -9.47 -5.07 9.73
CA LEU A 187 -10.28 -3.87 9.53
C LEU A 187 -11.09 -3.97 8.24
N THR A 188 -10.48 -4.43 7.15
CA THR A 188 -11.17 -4.60 5.86
C THR A 188 -12.37 -5.54 6.01
N ASN A 189 -12.19 -6.66 6.70
CA ASN A 189 -13.29 -7.59 7.00
C ASN A 189 -14.36 -6.96 7.90
N ALA A 190 -13.97 -6.12 8.86
CA ALA A 190 -14.91 -5.40 9.73
C ALA A 190 -15.73 -4.37 8.94
N VAL A 191 -15.09 -3.64 8.02
CA VAL A 191 -15.74 -2.71 7.08
C VAL A 191 -16.71 -3.45 6.18
N ILE A 192 -16.29 -4.57 5.58
CA ILE A 192 -17.16 -5.40 4.74
C ILE A 192 -18.40 -5.85 5.54
N ALA A 193 -18.19 -6.33 6.77
CA ALA A 193 -19.27 -6.79 7.64
C ALA A 193 -20.27 -5.67 7.95
N LEU A 194 -19.80 -4.45 8.27
CA LEU A 194 -20.66 -3.29 8.51
C LEU A 194 -21.46 -2.91 7.27
N VAL A 195 -20.80 -2.76 6.13
CA VAL A 195 -21.43 -2.29 4.89
C VAL A 195 -22.45 -3.31 4.36
N GLN A 196 -22.18 -4.61 4.48
CA GLN A 196 -23.10 -5.66 3.98
C GLN A 196 -24.45 -5.70 4.70
N LYS A 197 -24.50 -5.33 5.98
CA LYS A 197 -25.72 -5.37 6.79
C LYS A 197 -26.46 -4.03 6.86
N GLY A 198 -25.81 -2.96 6.43
CA GLY A 198 -26.41 -1.64 6.30
C GLY A 198 -26.56 -0.90 7.64
N ALA A 199 -27.30 0.21 7.60
CA ALA A 199 -27.54 1.09 8.75
C ALA A 199 -28.41 0.44 9.83
N HIS A 200 -28.26 0.91 11.07
CA HIS A 200 -29.17 0.59 12.17
C HIS A 200 -29.83 1.89 12.68
N GLY A 201 -31.12 2.07 12.41
CA GLY A 201 -31.86 3.25 12.86
C GLY A 201 -31.49 4.54 12.12
N ALA A 202 -31.96 5.67 12.66
CA ALA A 202 -31.64 7.00 12.15
C ALA A 202 -30.21 7.42 12.53
N ALA A 203 -29.55 8.20 11.67
CA ALA A 203 -28.21 8.71 11.96
C ALA A 203 -28.24 9.61 13.20
N ALA A 204 -27.44 9.27 14.21
CA ALA A 204 -27.23 10.17 15.33
C ALA A 204 -26.43 11.40 14.92
N ALA A 205 -26.61 12.48 15.67
CA ALA A 205 -25.71 13.62 15.63
C ALA A 205 -24.27 13.19 15.93
N ARG A 206 -23.31 13.93 15.37
CA ARG A 206 -21.89 13.68 15.59
C ARG A 206 -21.58 13.65 17.10
N THR A 207 -21.06 12.53 17.59
CA THR A 207 -20.79 12.32 19.01
C THR A 207 -19.34 11.88 19.23
N GLU A 208 -18.63 12.53 20.15
CA GLU A 208 -17.24 12.21 20.50
C GLU A 208 -17.20 11.30 21.74
N LEU A 209 -16.67 10.08 21.61
CA LEU A 209 -16.57 9.11 22.72
C LEU A 209 -15.20 9.10 23.41
N LEU A 210 -14.14 9.57 22.73
CA LEU A 210 -12.79 9.72 23.28
C LEU A 210 -12.19 11.04 22.79
N ALA A 211 -11.21 11.56 23.54
CA ALA A 211 -10.43 12.72 23.13
C ALA A 211 -9.83 12.49 21.73
N ARG A 212 -9.98 13.47 20.83
CA ARG A 212 -9.48 13.37 19.47
C ARG A 212 -7.97 13.14 19.48
N SER A 213 -7.52 12.08 18.81
CA SER A 213 -6.08 11.91 18.57
C SER A 213 -5.61 12.93 17.53
N VAL A 214 -4.32 13.24 17.52
CA VAL A 214 -3.72 14.08 16.46
C VAL A 214 -3.94 13.41 15.09
N HIS A 215 -3.94 12.08 15.03
CA HIS A 215 -4.19 11.33 13.78
C HIS A 215 -5.62 11.48 13.29
N GLU A 216 -6.59 11.54 14.20
CA GLU A 216 -7.98 11.83 13.86
C GLU A 216 -8.15 13.22 13.25
N ALA A 217 -7.46 14.24 13.76
CA ALA A 217 -7.51 15.59 13.18
C ALA A 217 -6.93 15.62 11.75
N VAL A 218 -5.87 14.84 11.50
CA VAL A 218 -5.31 14.64 10.16
C VAL A 218 -6.33 13.93 9.26
N PHE A 219 -6.90 12.82 9.72
CA PHE A 219 -7.91 12.07 8.98
C PHE A 219 -9.14 12.90 8.63
N ASP A 220 -9.67 13.65 9.60
CA ASP A 220 -10.80 14.56 9.43
C ASP A 220 -10.50 15.64 8.38
N THR A 221 -9.27 16.18 8.37
CA THR A 221 -8.83 17.14 7.36
C THR A 221 -8.80 16.50 5.97
N LEU A 222 -8.30 15.28 5.86
CA LEU A 222 -8.27 14.52 4.61
C LEU A 222 -9.68 14.21 4.09
N CYS A 223 -10.61 13.83 4.97
CA CYS A 223 -12.00 13.56 4.60
C CYS A 223 -12.78 14.85 4.24
N ARG A 224 -12.64 15.92 5.04
CA ARG A 224 -13.41 17.18 4.87
C ARG A 224 -12.93 18.05 3.74
N SER A 225 -11.63 18.06 3.47
CA SER A 225 -11.09 18.92 2.42
C SER A 225 -11.70 18.59 1.05
N GLY A 226 -12.30 17.38 0.88
CA GLY A 226 -12.61 16.84 -0.44
C GLY A 226 -11.37 16.84 -1.34
N ALA A 227 -10.20 17.15 -0.78
CA ALA A 227 -8.97 17.24 -1.50
C ALA A 227 -8.81 15.83 -2.02
N ALA A 228 -8.72 15.72 -3.33
CA ALA A 228 -7.93 14.66 -3.88
C ALA A 228 -6.64 14.67 -3.07
N LEU A 229 -6.50 13.73 -2.10
CA LEU A 229 -5.23 13.35 -1.47
C LEU A 229 -4.19 13.59 -2.53
N PRO A 230 -3.16 14.45 -2.36
CA PRO A 230 -2.35 14.95 -3.47
C PRO A 230 -2.08 13.78 -4.41
N VAL A 231 -2.92 13.70 -5.43
CA VAL A 231 -2.75 12.71 -6.46
C VAL A 231 -1.65 13.42 -7.16
N LEU A 232 -0.42 12.90 -7.02
CA LEU A 232 0.72 13.34 -7.82
C LEU A 232 0.14 13.74 -9.18
N PRO A 233 0.26 15.03 -9.56
CA PRO A 233 -0.62 15.65 -10.54
C PRO A 233 -0.86 14.67 -11.67
N ARG A 234 -2.13 14.26 -11.84
CA ARG A 234 -2.56 13.36 -12.91
C ARG A 234 -2.24 14.06 -14.21
N ALA A 235 -1.04 13.82 -14.73
CA ALA A 235 -0.72 14.13 -16.10
C ALA A 235 -1.65 13.25 -16.94
N ASP A 236 -2.50 13.90 -17.72
CA ASP A 236 -3.25 13.23 -18.77
C ASP A 236 -2.22 12.72 -19.78
N VAL A 237 -2.04 11.40 -19.88
CA VAL A 237 -1.05 10.76 -20.78
C VAL A 237 -1.77 9.99 -21.88
N THR A 238 -2.88 10.50 -22.39
CA THR A 238 -3.57 9.96 -23.58
C THR A 238 -2.79 10.18 -24.89
N GLY A 239 -1.46 10.39 -24.84
CA GLY A 239 -0.63 10.66 -26.01
C GLY A 239 0.89 10.50 -25.85
N ARG A 240 1.43 9.88 -24.78
CA ARG A 240 2.86 9.55 -24.77
C ARG A 240 3.12 8.25 -25.50
N ASP A 241 3.97 8.32 -26.51
CA ASP A 241 4.61 7.15 -27.09
C ASP A 241 5.59 6.52 -26.08
N LEU A 242 5.09 5.53 -25.34
CA LEU A 242 5.90 4.78 -24.37
C LEU A 242 7.06 4.05 -25.05
N GLY A 243 6.93 3.67 -26.32
CA GLY A 243 8.02 3.05 -27.07
C GLY A 243 9.20 4.00 -27.21
N THR A 244 8.94 5.25 -27.61
CA THR A 244 9.97 6.29 -27.69
C THR A 244 10.57 6.60 -26.31
N ALA A 245 9.76 6.66 -25.24
CA ALA A 245 10.26 6.91 -23.89
C ALA A 245 11.17 5.78 -23.38
N ILE A 246 10.76 4.52 -23.55
CA ILE A 246 11.57 3.34 -23.17
C ILE A 246 12.87 3.32 -23.96
N HIS A 247 12.80 3.58 -25.27
CA HIS A 247 13.99 3.63 -26.14
C HIS A 247 14.98 4.70 -25.68
N ALA A 248 14.52 5.95 -25.51
CA ALA A 248 15.35 7.06 -25.08
C ALA A 248 16.00 6.81 -23.71
N PHE A 249 15.27 6.16 -22.79
CA PHE A 249 15.80 5.81 -21.48
C PHE A 249 16.87 4.73 -21.56
N LEU A 250 16.69 3.68 -22.35
CA LEU A 250 17.61 2.54 -22.38
C LEU A 250 18.75 2.67 -23.37
N ALA A 251 18.60 3.43 -24.45
CA ALA A 251 19.61 3.54 -25.51
C ALA A 251 21.01 3.94 -25.00
N PRO A 252 21.18 4.90 -24.06
CA PRO A 252 22.50 5.24 -23.50
C PRO A 252 23.13 4.12 -22.66
N ARG A 253 22.35 3.10 -22.30
CA ARG A 253 22.74 1.98 -21.43
C ARG A 253 22.86 0.65 -22.20
N ALA A 254 22.63 0.68 -23.51
CA ALA A 254 22.70 -0.49 -24.38
C ALA A 254 24.13 -1.06 -24.40
N GLY A 255 24.23 -2.39 -24.48
CA GLY A 255 25.50 -3.11 -24.44
C GLY A 255 25.40 -4.43 -23.67
N GLY A 256 26.33 -5.34 -23.95
CA GLY A 256 26.34 -6.66 -23.33
C GLY A 256 25.05 -7.45 -23.59
N LYS A 257 24.24 -7.62 -22.54
CA LYS A 257 22.97 -8.36 -22.59
C LYS A 257 21.76 -7.48 -22.93
N LEU A 258 21.85 -6.15 -22.79
CA LEU A 258 20.78 -5.22 -23.11
C LEU A 258 20.89 -4.72 -24.57
N HIS A 259 19.89 -5.07 -25.38
CA HIS A 259 19.71 -4.64 -26.77
C HIS A 259 18.54 -3.67 -26.84
N VAL A 260 18.74 -2.50 -27.43
CA VAL A 260 17.68 -1.50 -27.65
C VAL A 260 17.52 -1.34 -29.15
N HIS A 261 16.29 -1.15 -29.63
CA HIS A 261 15.97 -1.16 -31.06
C HIS A 261 16.95 -0.32 -31.90
N PRO A 262 17.49 -0.86 -33.02
CA PRO A 262 17.19 -2.18 -33.59
C PRO A 262 17.83 -3.35 -32.82
N VAL A 263 17.02 -4.35 -32.45
CA VAL A 263 17.49 -5.59 -31.82
C VAL A 263 18.08 -6.50 -32.91
N PRO A 264 19.20 -7.22 -32.67
CA PRO A 264 19.74 -8.15 -33.66
C PRO A 264 18.70 -9.17 -34.14
N ALA A 265 18.51 -9.29 -35.46
CA ALA A 265 17.40 -10.05 -36.05
C ALA A 265 17.25 -11.49 -35.53
N LYS A 266 18.38 -12.18 -35.32
CA LYS A 266 18.37 -13.54 -34.74
C LYS A 266 17.82 -13.58 -33.31
N LYS A 267 18.20 -12.61 -32.46
CA LYS A 267 17.70 -12.50 -31.09
C LYS A 267 16.23 -12.11 -31.06
N GLU A 268 15.83 -11.17 -31.91
CA GLU A 268 14.42 -10.77 -32.05
C GLU A 268 13.54 -11.96 -32.46
N ALA A 269 13.96 -12.73 -33.48
CA ALA A 269 13.25 -13.92 -33.93
C ALA A 269 13.11 -14.95 -32.80
N ASN A 270 14.21 -15.25 -32.09
CA ASN A 270 14.19 -16.18 -30.97
C ASN A 270 13.27 -15.70 -29.83
N ALA A 271 13.32 -14.42 -29.47
CA ALA A 271 12.46 -13.85 -28.43
C ALA A 271 10.98 -13.88 -28.82
N ARG A 272 10.64 -13.61 -30.09
CA ARG A 272 9.26 -13.73 -30.60
C ARG A 272 8.74 -15.16 -30.55
N THR A 273 9.59 -16.15 -30.84
CA THR A 273 9.22 -17.57 -30.77
C THR A 273 9.12 -18.09 -29.34
N ASN A 274 9.99 -17.64 -28.44
CA ASN A 274 10.19 -18.30 -27.14
C ASN A 274 9.67 -17.51 -25.93
N VAL A 275 9.53 -16.19 -26.03
CA VAL A 275 9.29 -15.30 -24.88
C VAL A 275 8.00 -14.50 -25.05
N VAL A 276 7.79 -13.88 -26.22
CA VAL A 276 6.60 -13.07 -26.49
C VAL A 276 5.38 -13.98 -26.70
N ALA A 277 4.27 -13.63 -26.05
CA ALA A 277 3.00 -14.35 -26.21
C ALA A 277 2.51 -14.29 -27.67
N ARG A 278 1.84 -15.35 -28.14
CA ARG A 278 1.44 -15.50 -29.55
C ARG A 278 0.59 -14.32 -30.03
N GLU A 279 -0.35 -13.89 -29.19
CA GLU A 279 -1.25 -12.76 -29.40
C GLU A 279 -0.51 -11.41 -29.48
N ALA A 280 0.68 -11.30 -28.90
CA ALA A 280 1.48 -10.09 -28.84
C ALA A 280 2.63 -10.05 -29.85
N GLN A 281 2.77 -11.05 -30.73
CA GLN A 281 3.84 -11.09 -31.72
C GLN A 281 3.82 -9.93 -32.73
N HIS A 282 2.72 -9.21 -32.84
CA HIS A 282 2.59 -8.01 -33.67
C HIS A 282 3.18 -6.75 -33.02
N LEU A 283 3.43 -6.77 -31.69
CA LEU A 283 3.97 -5.61 -30.99
C LEU A 283 5.45 -5.37 -31.36
N PRO A 284 5.87 -4.10 -31.49
CA PRO A 284 7.27 -3.78 -31.71
C PRO A 284 8.08 -4.06 -30.43
N ILE A 285 9.23 -4.71 -30.59
CA ILE A 285 10.19 -4.91 -29.49
C ILE A 285 11.08 -3.67 -29.43
N VAL A 286 10.98 -2.94 -28.32
CA VAL A 286 11.73 -1.70 -28.10
C VAL A 286 13.08 -2.00 -27.46
N ALA A 287 13.10 -2.94 -26.53
CA ALA A 287 14.32 -3.41 -25.89
C ALA A 287 14.20 -4.88 -25.45
N LEU A 288 15.36 -5.52 -25.30
CA LEU A 288 15.51 -6.91 -24.93
C LEU A 288 16.72 -7.07 -24.02
N VAL A 289 16.54 -7.72 -22.87
CA VAL A 289 17.63 -8.21 -22.02
C VAL A 289 17.78 -9.71 -22.24
N ASP A 290 18.92 -10.14 -22.76
CA ASP A 290 19.21 -11.54 -23.03
C ASP A 290 19.70 -12.24 -21.77
N LEU A 291 18.93 -13.22 -21.30
CA LEU A 291 19.24 -13.96 -20.07
C LEU A 291 19.96 -15.28 -20.36
N THR A 292 20.15 -15.64 -21.63
CA THR A 292 20.79 -16.90 -22.00
C THR A 292 22.31 -16.83 -21.88
N MET A 293 22.93 -17.94 -21.50
CA MET A 293 24.39 -18.05 -21.38
C MET A 293 25.10 -17.85 -22.74
N LEU A 294 24.50 -18.31 -23.84
CA LEU A 294 25.07 -18.25 -25.19
C LEU A 294 24.54 -17.08 -26.04
N GLY A 295 23.74 -16.20 -25.46
CA GLY A 295 23.22 -15.03 -26.15
C GLY A 295 22.20 -15.34 -27.26
N SER A 296 21.42 -16.41 -27.15
CA SER A 296 20.36 -16.75 -28.10
C SER A 296 19.08 -15.94 -27.90
N ALA A 297 18.86 -15.36 -26.72
CA ALA A 297 17.60 -14.71 -26.31
C ALA A 297 16.36 -15.63 -26.33
N SER A 298 16.54 -16.94 -26.16
CA SER A 298 15.41 -17.86 -25.89
C SER A 298 14.84 -17.70 -24.48
N ASP A 299 15.63 -17.16 -23.55
CA ASP A 299 15.25 -16.63 -22.25
C ASP A 299 15.60 -15.14 -22.25
N ALA A 300 14.63 -14.29 -21.95
CA ALA A 300 14.78 -12.85 -22.03
C ALA A 300 13.74 -12.09 -21.21
N LEU A 301 14.05 -10.83 -20.91
CA LEU A 301 13.07 -9.79 -20.61
C LEU A 301 12.89 -8.92 -21.86
N VAL A 302 11.69 -8.92 -22.43
CA VAL A 302 11.33 -8.19 -23.65
C VAL A 302 10.40 -7.05 -23.28
N LEU A 303 10.73 -5.84 -23.70
CA LEU A 303 9.96 -4.63 -23.45
C LEU A 303 9.34 -4.13 -24.76
N THR A 304 8.03 -3.90 -24.73
CA THR A 304 7.24 -3.33 -25.83
C THR A 304 6.59 -2.02 -25.36
N PRO A 305 5.95 -1.23 -26.23
CA PRO A 305 5.28 -0.01 -25.81
C PRO A 305 4.16 -0.21 -24.78
N SER A 306 3.59 -1.42 -24.67
CA SER A 306 2.44 -1.69 -23.80
C SER A 306 2.67 -2.78 -22.75
N HIS A 307 3.66 -3.65 -22.94
CA HIS A 307 3.88 -4.85 -22.11
C HIS A 307 5.36 -5.16 -21.87
N ALA A 308 5.62 -5.84 -20.76
CA ALA A 308 6.80 -6.67 -20.54
C ALA A 308 6.48 -8.15 -20.74
N PHE A 309 7.39 -8.89 -21.37
CA PHE A 309 7.38 -10.35 -21.43
C PHE A 309 8.68 -10.88 -20.83
N TYR A 310 8.59 -11.82 -19.90
CA TYR A 310 9.72 -12.39 -19.19
C TYR A 310 9.70 -13.91 -19.30
N ARG A 311 10.85 -14.47 -19.64
CA ARG A 311 11.11 -15.90 -19.55
C ARG A 311 12.53 -16.15 -19.05
N ASN A 312 12.66 -17.03 -18.06
CA ASN A 312 13.94 -17.55 -17.59
C ASN A 312 13.76 -19.01 -17.18
N GLY A 313 14.18 -19.94 -18.05
CA GLY A 313 13.90 -21.36 -17.88
C GLY A 313 12.41 -21.65 -17.99
N ASP A 314 11.85 -22.24 -16.94
CA ASP A 314 10.42 -22.58 -16.85
C ASP A 314 9.56 -21.39 -16.37
N ALA A 315 10.17 -20.37 -15.76
CA ALA A 315 9.44 -19.19 -15.31
C ALA A 315 9.00 -18.36 -16.53
N ARG A 316 7.69 -18.10 -16.64
CA ARG A 316 7.09 -17.27 -17.69
C ARG A 316 6.10 -16.30 -17.09
N ILE A 317 6.29 -15.02 -17.35
CA ILE A 317 5.43 -13.95 -16.86
C ILE A 317 5.32 -12.89 -17.96
N TRP A 318 4.14 -12.33 -18.14
CA TRP A 318 3.96 -11.10 -18.90
C TRP A 318 2.93 -10.23 -18.20
N PHE A 319 3.05 -8.92 -18.39
CA PHE A 319 2.13 -7.95 -17.81
C PHE A 319 2.12 -6.68 -18.66
N ALA A 320 0.97 -6.02 -18.71
CA ALA A 320 0.84 -4.69 -19.26
C ALA A 320 1.45 -3.66 -18.30
N TRP A 321 1.94 -2.53 -18.83
CA TRP A 321 2.43 -1.43 -17.98
C TRP A 321 1.37 -0.93 -16.99
N SER A 322 0.10 -0.97 -17.40
CA SER A 322 -1.05 -0.63 -16.57
C SER A 322 -1.28 -1.57 -15.37
N GLU A 323 -0.64 -2.73 -15.33
CA GLU A 323 -0.71 -3.65 -14.18
C GLU A 323 0.34 -3.35 -13.11
N VAL A 324 1.38 -2.57 -13.42
CA VAL A 324 2.46 -2.26 -12.48
C VAL A 324 1.97 -1.31 -11.39
N ARG A 325 2.26 -1.63 -10.13
CA ARG A 325 1.86 -0.87 -8.94
C ARG A 325 3.05 -0.42 -8.10
N GLY A 326 4.19 -1.10 -8.23
CA GLY A 326 5.39 -0.81 -7.46
C GLY A 326 6.59 -1.54 -8.03
N VAL A 327 7.77 -1.00 -7.72
CA VAL A 327 9.05 -1.54 -8.17
C VAL A 327 10.03 -1.47 -7.02
N ASP A 328 10.69 -2.59 -6.74
CA ASP A 328 11.77 -2.69 -5.80
C ASP A 328 13.01 -3.21 -6.52
N ALA A 329 13.90 -2.26 -6.84
CA ALA A 329 15.20 -2.53 -7.47
C ALA A 329 16.30 -2.84 -6.45
N ARG A 330 15.98 -2.98 -5.15
CA ARG A 330 16.93 -3.26 -4.07
C ARG A 330 16.90 -4.72 -3.62
N GLY A 331 16.27 -5.60 -4.39
CA GLY A 331 16.20 -7.03 -4.11
C GLY A 331 17.59 -7.62 -3.82
N GLY A 332 17.68 -8.56 -2.88
CA GLY A 332 18.94 -9.05 -2.30
C GLY A 332 19.92 -9.76 -3.25
N ASP A 333 19.62 -9.83 -4.55
CA ASP A 333 20.51 -10.31 -5.59
C ASP A 333 20.73 -9.21 -6.62
N ALA A 334 21.98 -8.94 -6.98
CA ALA A 334 22.40 -7.73 -7.70
C ALA A 334 21.75 -7.55 -9.08
N ASP A 335 21.19 -8.65 -9.63
CA ASP A 335 20.63 -8.71 -10.98
C ASP A 335 19.10 -8.86 -11.02
N THR A 336 18.40 -8.81 -9.87
CA THR A 336 16.94 -8.99 -9.83
C THR A 336 16.19 -7.71 -9.50
N VAL A 337 15.12 -7.43 -10.26
CA VAL A 337 14.13 -6.40 -9.93
C VAL A 337 12.83 -7.06 -9.52
N ARG A 338 12.22 -6.60 -8.43
CA ARG A 338 10.87 -7.03 -8.04
C ARG A 338 9.85 -6.03 -8.53
N VAL A 339 8.75 -6.52 -9.10
CA VAL A 339 7.64 -5.72 -9.62
C VAL A 339 6.36 -6.14 -8.93
N LEU A 340 5.63 -5.20 -8.35
CA LEU A 340 4.31 -5.43 -7.78
C LEU A 340 3.27 -5.28 -8.89
N LEU A 341 2.57 -6.37 -9.21
CA LEU A 341 1.49 -6.42 -10.19
C LEU A 341 0.13 -6.44 -9.49
N ALA A 342 -0.85 -5.73 -10.05
CA ALA A 342 -2.17 -5.52 -9.46
C ALA A 342 -2.86 -6.79 -8.96
N GLU A 343 -2.87 -7.87 -9.76
CA GLU A 343 -3.57 -9.12 -9.43
C GLU A 343 -2.64 -10.26 -9.02
N ARG A 344 -1.32 -10.10 -9.20
CA ARG A 344 -0.34 -11.20 -9.05
C ARG A 344 0.67 -10.98 -7.92
N GLY A 345 0.62 -9.82 -7.26
CA GLY A 345 1.57 -9.49 -6.20
C GLY A 345 3.00 -9.27 -6.74
N TRP A 346 4.00 -9.53 -5.89
CA TRP A 346 5.40 -9.32 -6.24
C TRP A 346 5.93 -10.45 -7.12
N VAL A 347 6.41 -10.08 -8.32
CA VAL A 347 7.16 -10.97 -9.22
C VAL A 347 8.63 -10.53 -9.27
N ALA A 348 9.54 -11.49 -9.36
CA ALA A 348 10.97 -11.24 -9.50
C ALA A 348 11.39 -11.42 -10.96
N LEU A 349 12.13 -10.45 -11.49
CA LEU A 349 12.62 -10.42 -12.87
C LEU A 349 14.15 -10.37 -12.84
N ASP A 350 14.80 -11.40 -13.39
CA ASP A 350 16.23 -11.36 -13.70
C ASP A 350 16.47 -10.34 -14.82
N CYS A 351 17.40 -9.42 -14.59
CA CYS A 351 17.75 -8.32 -15.47
C CYS A 351 19.18 -8.45 -16.04
N GLY A 352 19.85 -9.59 -15.85
CA GLY A 352 21.11 -9.94 -16.51
C GLY A 352 22.22 -8.90 -16.39
N GLY A 353 22.45 -8.34 -15.20
CA GLY A 353 23.42 -7.25 -14.98
C GLY A 353 22.84 -5.84 -15.06
N HIS A 354 21.55 -5.69 -15.42
CA HIS A 354 20.92 -4.39 -15.69
C HIS A 354 19.81 -4.02 -14.70
N ALA A 355 19.78 -4.62 -13.50
CA ALA A 355 18.71 -4.40 -12.52
C ALA A 355 18.50 -2.92 -12.15
N ALA A 356 19.58 -2.15 -12.00
CA ALA A 356 19.48 -0.72 -11.70
C ALA A 356 18.79 0.07 -12.82
N ALA A 357 19.14 -0.21 -14.09
CA ALA A 357 18.56 0.45 -15.25
C ALA A 357 17.10 0.04 -15.47
N ILE A 358 16.81 -1.26 -15.43
CA ILE A 358 15.46 -1.80 -15.60
C ILE A 358 14.56 -1.38 -14.44
N GLY A 359 15.07 -1.41 -13.21
CA GLY A 359 14.35 -0.95 -12.03
C GLY A 359 14.00 0.53 -12.09
N ALA A 360 14.93 1.39 -12.51
CA ALA A 360 14.65 2.81 -12.71
C ALA A 360 13.61 3.05 -13.80
N LEU A 361 13.71 2.37 -14.95
CA LEU A 361 12.72 2.45 -16.02
C LEU A 361 11.32 2.01 -15.53
N LEU A 362 11.24 0.84 -14.90
CA LEU A 362 9.97 0.31 -14.39
C LEU A 362 9.38 1.24 -13.34
N HIS A 363 10.22 1.87 -12.50
CA HIS A 363 9.77 2.86 -11.53
C HIS A 363 9.15 4.08 -12.24
N GLU A 364 9.78 4.59 -13.30
CA GLU A 364 9.21 5.69 -14.11
C GLU A 364 7.89 5.28 -14.79
N LEU A 365 7.84 4.07 -15.36
CA LEU A 365 6.63 3.55 -16.01
C LEU A 365 5.48 3.31 -15.00
N ALA A 366 5.79 2.89 -13.77
CA ALA A 366 4.80 2.69 -12.72
C ALA A 366 4.12 4.00 -12.27
N GLN A 367 4.75 5.16 -12.51
CA GLN A 367 4.15 6.46 -12.26
C GLN A 367 3.20 6.91 -13.38
N ILE A 368 3.11 6.15 -14.48
CA ILE A 368 2.24 6.49 -15.62
C ILE A 368 0.81 5.98 -15.31
N PRO A 369 -0.20 6.86 -15.27
CA PRO A 369 -1.57 6.44 -15.02
C PRO A 369 -2.08 5.50 -16.12
N PRO A 370 -2.92 4.49 -15.80
CA PRO A 370 -3.56 3.68 -16.83
C PRO A 370 -4.44 4.56 -17.72
N ALA A 371 -4.42 4.30 -19.04
CA ALA A 371 -5.32 4.96 -19.98
C ALA A 371 -6.78 4.69 -19.59
N ARG A 372 -7.63 5.73 -19.63
CA ARG A 372 -9.08 5.54 -19.44
C ARG A 372 -9.63 4.81 -20.66
N GLY A 373 -9.99 3.54 -20.49
CA GLY A 373 -10.74 2.75 -21.47
C GLY A 373 -12.21 3.12 -21.51
#